data_AF-A0A0W0YAK9-F1
#
_entry.id   AF-A0A0W0YAK9-F1
#
_cell.length_a   1.000
_cell.length_b   1.000
_cell.length_c   1.000
_cell.angle_alpha   90.00
_cell.angle_beta   90.00
_cell.angle_gamma   90.00
#
_symmetry.space_group_name_H-M   'P 1'
#
loop_
_entity.id
_entity.type
_entity.pdbx_description
1 polymer ?
#
loop_
_entity_poly.entity_id
_entity_poly.type
_entity_poly.pdbx_seq_one_letter_code
_entity_poly.pdbx_strand_id
1 'polypeptide(L)'
;MSSQLQLFSDIEPMLLQYKNANALTRRDMLLNAITGVQKLSGEITSKNEAKEHYRVLSYTATLINYADILNRMENQQFFDILFDFYKMDLDAELCDWFEFGSPVQMRLKKPISEYTPEIWEKFRTAQKDHLKKIGTETSFDLDQLDIHHPPANQLYPIQIQMLRKLFNEAVDRISVNTKGQIRFAKRHGFYLLPGGGMVETSDSTVEMLAYKMLQEHLEEEHANLYIKAASLYNELDKTLFDQRLLEILDSQQAKSLPNNFQKILKKIINDENTNSKCLHDVINTIDEQKENEKNAHVRKSLIELRALIQVQTFELTPLFAKAFTYIIENTKCVDIQQYLDTRAVGGFQISHVFIFNYPLEEWFKKKFNGVNDALGDDISGSKIERLTLLESITQFKKIKFSHLLIGLAAYNEALDNHILQISTVWDNDQFEVARKAIVSDAAQFLNPVNI
;
A
#
# COMPACT_ATOMS: atom_id res chain seq x y z
N MET A 1 -16.01 14.37 6.45
CA MET A 1 -15.70 12.93 6.26
C MET A 1 -14.99 12.79 4.95
N SER A 2 -14.00 11.90 4.84
CA SER A 2 -13.21 11.73 3.62
C SER A 2 -14.08 11.19 2.47
N SER A 3 -13.71 11.55 1.23
CA SER A 3 -14.34 11.00 0.01
C SER A 3 -14.22 9.48 -0.05
N GLN A 4 -13.14 8.93 0.51
CA GLN A 4 -12.90 7.50 0.63
C GLN A 4 -13.94 6.81 1.52
N LEU A 5 -14.13 7.27 2.76
CA LEU A 5 -15.09 6.68 3.71
C LEU A 5 -16.50 6.63 3.10
N GLN A 6 -16.90 7.68 2.39
CA GLN A 6 -18.20 7.72 1.71
C GLN A 6 -18.36 6.59 0.68
N LEU A 7 -17.34 6.28 -0.13
CA LEU A 7 -17.44 5.22 -1.14
C LEU A 7 -17.60 3.81 -0.53
N PHE A 8 -16.99 3.56 0.64
CA PHE A 8 -17.18 2.31 1.39
C PHE A 8 -18.60 2.22 1.98
N SER A 9 -19.09 3.29 2.61
CA SER A 9 -20.46 3.36 3.14
C SER A 9 -21.54 3.35 2.05
N ASP A 10 -21.24 3.86 0.85
CA ASP A 10 -22.17 3.86 -0.29
C ASP A 10 -22.35 2.47 -0.91
N ILE A 11 -21.30 1.65 -0.92
CA ILE A 11 -21.33 0.32 -1.55
C ILE A 11 -21.77 -0.79 -0.59
N GLU A 12 -21.52 -0.62 0.71
CA GLU A 12 -21.88 -1.57 1.78
C GLU A 12 -23.36 -2.03 1.70
N PRO A 13 -24.38 -1.16 1.63
CA PRO A 13 -25.79 -1.59 1.59
C PRO A 13 -26.09 -2.55 0.43
N MET A 14 -25.45 -2.34 -0.73
CA MET A 14 -25.61 -3.22 -1.90
C MET A 14 -24.99 -4.61 -1.64
N LEU A 15 -23.83 -4.68 -0.97
CA LEU A 15 -23.18 -5.96 -0.65
C LEU A 15 -23.95 -6.72 0.45
N LEU A 16 -24.43 -6.01 1.48
CA LEU A 16 -25.27 -6.59 2.54
C LEU A 16 -26.61 -7.10 1.97
N GLN A 17 -27.26 -6.34 1.10
CA GLN A 17 -28.46 -6.78 0.40
C GLN A 17 -28.17 -8.03 -0.45
N TYR A 18 -27.05 -8.07 -1.18
CA TYR A 18 -26.67 -9.22 -1.99
C TYR A 18 -26.41 -10.47 -1.13
N LYS A 19 -25.68 -10.33 -0.01
CA LYS A 19 -25.44 -11.40 0.96
C LYS A 19 -26.73 -12.03 1.47
N ASN A 20 -27.69 -11.19 1.87
CA ASN A 20 -28.94 -11.61 2.51
C ASN A 20 -30.04 -12.01 1.52
N ALA A 21 -29.85 -11.76 0.22
CA ALA A 21 -30.79 -12.12 -0.84
C ALA A 21 -30.77 -13.63 -1.18
N ASN A 22 -31.90 -14.14 -1.67
CA ASN A 22 -31.98 -15.49 -2.27
C ASN A 22 -31.36 -15.51 -3.68
N ALA A 23 -31.18 -16.70 -4.26
CA ALA A 23 -30.53 -16.90 -5.56
C ALA A 23 -31.17 -16.11 -6.73
N LEU A 24 -32.50 -16.00 -6.78
CA LEU A 24 -33.19 -15.22 -7.83
C LEU A 24 -32.93 -13.73 -7.64
N THR A 25 -33.10 -13.21 -6.42
CA THR A 25 -32.84 -11.79 -6.12
C THR A 25 -31.37 -11.41 -6.34
N ARG A 26 -30.42 -12.28 -6.00
CA ARG A 26 -28.99 -12.09 -6.30
C ARG A 26 -28.71 -12.03 -7.81
N ARG A 27 -29.31 -12.93 -8.58
CA ARG A 27 -29.24 -12.95 -10.05
C ARG A 27 -29.77 -11.63 -10.64
N ASP A 28 -30.91 -11.16 -10.15
CA ASP A 28 -31.53 -9.90 -10.60
C ASP A 28 -30.66 -8.68 -10.24
N MET A 29 -30.07 -8.65 -9.04
CA MET A 29 -29.13 -7.60 -8.62
C MET A 29 -27.90 -7.52 -9.54
N LEU A 30 -27.29 -8.66 -9.86
CA LEU A 30 -26.18 -8.72 -10.82
C LEU A 30 -26.62 -8.28 -12.22
N LEU A 31 -27.74 -8.80 -12.72
CA LEU A 31 -28.29 -8.43 -14.03
C LEU A 31 -28.55 -6.92 -14.13
N ASN A 32 -29.08 -6.30 -13.07
CA ASN A 32 -29.31 -4.86 -13.00
C ASN A 32 -27.99 -4.06 -13.01
N ALA A 33 -26.98 -4.47 -12.25
CA ALA A 33 -25.66 -3.82 -12.24
C ALA A 33 -24.96 -3.91 -13.61
N ILE A 34 -24.99 -5.09 -14.24
CA ILE A 34 -24.44 -5.32 -15.59
C ILE A 34 -25.21 -4.51 -16.63
N THR A 35 -26.54 -4.43 -16.53
CA THR A 35 -27.38 -3.59 -17.40
C THR A 35 -27.03 -2.11 -17.23
N GLY A 36 -26.71 -1.67 -16.01
CA GLY A 36 -26.17 -0.33 -15.73
C GLY A 36 -24.86 -0.09 -16.50
N VAL A 37 -23.88 -0.98 -16.34
CA VAL A 37 -22.59 -0.92 -17.05
C VAL A 37 -22.75 -0.97 -18.58
N GLN A 38 -23.69 -1.76 -19.11
CA GLN A 38 -23.96 -1.85 -20.55
C GLN A 38 -24.59 -0.57 -21.13
N LYS A 39 -25.35 0.18 -20.33
CA LYS A 39 -25.99 1.46 -20.70
C LYS A 39 -25.04 2.66 -20.65
N LEU A 40 -23.87 2.54 -20.03
CA LEU A 40 -22.87 3.62 -19.99
C LEU A 40 -22.38 3.95 -21.41
N SER A 41 -22.39 5.24 -21.74
CA SER A 41 -21.75 5.76 -22.96
C SER A 41 -20.22 5.74 -22.82
N GLY A 42 -19.51 5.45 -23.91
CA GLY A 42 -18.06 5.68 -23.98
C GLY A 42 -17.70 7.15 -24.19
N GLU A 43 -18.63 7.97 -24.66
CA GLU A 43 -18.47 9.42 -24.80
C GLU A 43 -18.83 10.12 -23.49
N ILE A 44 -17.87 10.82 -22.91
CA ILE A 44 -18.04 11.60 -21.68
C ILE A 44 -18.03 13.08 -22.00
N THR A 45 -19.07 13.78 -21.57
CA THR A 45 -19.30 15.22 -21.81
C THR A 45 -18.96 16.08 -20.59
N SER A 46 -18.87 15.50 -19.39
CA SER A 46 -18.66 16.26 -18.15
C SER A 46 -17.87 15.51 -17.07
N LYS A 47 -17.36 16.26 -16.08
CA LYS A 47 -16.65 15.70 -14.92
C LYS A 47 -17.56 14.75 -14.13
N ASN A 48 -18.79 15.16 -13.89
CA ASN A 48 -19.73 14.39 -13.07
C ASN A 48 -20.11 13.08 -13.76
N GLU A 49 -20.23 13.09 -15.08
CA GLU A 49 -20.42 11.88 -15.89
C GLU A 49 -19.20 10.95 -15.81
N ALA A 50 -17.96 11.46 -15.94
CA ALA A 50 -16.76 10.65 -15.74
C ALA A 50 -16.75 9.95 -14.37
N LYS A 51 -17.01 10.71 -13.29
CA LYS A 51 -17.04 10.20 -11.91
C LYS A 51 -18.12 9.14 -11.73
N GLU A 52 -19.31 9.35 -12.31
CA GLU A 52 -20.41 8.38 -12.25
C GLU A 52 -20.08 7.09 -13.00
N HIS A 53 -19.52 7.18 -14.21
CA HIS A 53 -19.09 5.98 -14.95
C HIS A 53 -18.02 5.20 -14.20
N TYR A 54 -16.99 5.87 -13.66
CA TYR A 54 -15.99 5.20 -12.82
C TYR A 54 -16.60 4.57 -11.56
N ARG A 55 -17.58 5.22 -10.92
CA ARG A 55 -18.32 4.68 -9.77
C ARG A 55 -19.07 3.41 -10.16
N VAL A 56 -19.92 3.46 -11.20
CA VAL A 56 -20.71 2.32 -11.68
C VAL A 56 -19.82 1.13 -12.08
N LEU A 57 -18.73 1.38 -12.81
CA LEU A 57 -17.77 0.33 -13.17
C LEU A 57 -17.11 -0.29 -11.94
N SER A 58 -16.57 0.53 -11.02
CA SER A 58 -15.83 0.06 -9.84
C SER A 58 -16.75 -0.66 -8.83
N TYR A 59 -18.00 -0.20 -8.69
CA TYR A 59 -18.99 -0.81 -7.81
C TYR A 59 -19.47 -2.14 -8.38
N THR A 60 -19.72 -2.22 -9.70
CA THR A 60 -20.13 -3.47 -10.37
C THR A 60 -19.00 -4.50 -10.34
N ALA A 61 -17.75 -4.09 -10.61
CA ALA A 61 -16.56 -4.93 -10.48
C ALA A 61 -16.38 -5.45 -9.03
N THR A 62 -16.70 -4.62 -8.03
CA THR A 62 -16.70 -5.03 -6.62
C THR A 62 -17.82 -6.02 -6.32
N LEU A 63 -19.06 -5.78 -6.77
CA LEU A 63 -20.17 -6.71 -6.60
C LEU A 63 -19.91 -8.09 -7.23
N ILE A 64 -19.37 -8.15 -8.44
CA ILE A 64 -19.05 -9.42 -9.13
C ILE A 64 -17.97 -10.22 -8.40
N ASN A 65 -16.96 -9.56 -7.86
CA ASN A 65 -15.95 -10.22 -7.04
C ASN A 65 -16.51 -10.67 -5.68
N TYR A 66 -17.44 -9.91 -5.08
CA TYR A 66 -18.13 -10.30 -3.86
C TYR A 66 -19.00 -11.56 -4.10
N ALA A 67 -19.72 -11.58 -5.22
CA ALA A 67 -20.52 -12.72 -5.67
C ALA A 67 -19.68 -13.99 -5.88
N ASP A 68 -18.50 -13.89 -6.50
CA ASP A 68 -17.54 -15.00 -6.67
C ASP A 68 -17.11 -15.60 -5.32
N ILE A 69 -16.76 -14.76 -4.35
CA ILE A 69 -16.34 -15.24 -3.02
C ILE A 69 -17.50 -15.90 -2.27
N LEU A 70 -18.68 -15.26 -2.24
CA LEU A 70 -19.85 -15.81 -1.56
C LEU A 70 -20.28 -17.15 -2.19
N ASN A 71 -20.32 -17.22 -3.53
CA ASN A 71 -20.62 -18.46 -4.24
C ASN A 71 -19.63 -19.59 -3.92
N ARG A 72 -18.32 -19.29 -3.81
CA ARG A 72 -17.32 -20.30 -3.41
C ARG A 72 -17.57 -20.82 -2.00
N MET A 73 -17.83 -19.91 -1.05
CA MET A 73 -18.12 -20.27 0.34
C MET A 73 -19.38 -21.13 0.47
N GLU A 74 -20.45 -20.75 -0.22
CA GLU A 74 -21.74 -21.48 -0.21
C GLU A 74 -21.63 -22.87 -0.84
N ASN A 75 -20.74 -23.07 -1.83
CA ASN A 75 -20.53 -24.34 -2.53
C ASN A 75 -19.28 -25.12 -2.05
N GLN A 76 -18.74 -24.82 -0.86
CA GLN A 76 -17.54 -25.46 -0.29
C GLN A 76 -16.30 -25.48 -1.21
N GLN A 77 -16.18 -24.50 -2.10
CA GLN A 77 -15.06 -24.39 -3.05
C GLN A 77 -13.88 -23.65 -2.40
N PHE A 78 -12.68 -23.93 -2.91
CA PHE A 78 -11.50 -23.17 -2.50
C PHE A 78 -11.60 -21.71 -2.94
N PHE A 79 -11.33 -20.84 -1.97
CA PHE A 79 -11.16 -19.41 -2.11
C PHE A 79 -9.85 -19.01 -1.44
N ASP A 80 -9.27 -17.90 -1.87
CA ASP A 80 -7.93 -17.54 -1.42
C ASP A 80 -8.00 -16.82 -0.05
N ILE A 81 -7.06 -17.08 0.86
CA ILE A 81 -6.95 -16.55 2.25
C ILE A 81 -5.55 -16.03 2.56
N LEU A 82 -5.40 -15.02 3.43
CA LEU A 82 -4.09 -14.43 3.76
C LEU A 82 -2.96 -15.45 3.96
N PHE A 83 -1.77 -15.13 3.46
CA PHE A 83 -0.55 -15.93 3.68
C PHE A 83 -0.19 -15.96 5.17
N ASP A 84 -0.49 -14.88 5.90
CA ASP A 84 -0.42 -14.80 7.37
C ASP A 84 -1.38 -15.78 8.06
N PHE A 85 -2.39 -16.33 7.38
CA PHE A 85 -3.32 -17.34 7.94
C PHE A 85 -3.28 -18.69 7.23
N TYR A 86 -2.69 -18.80 6.04
CA TYR A 86 -2.56 -20.05 5.28
C TYR A 86 -1.69 -21.10 5.99
N LYS A 87 -0.79 -20.67 6.88
CA LYS A 87 0.03 -21.55 7.73
C LYS A 87 -0.41 -21.54 9.20
N MET A 88 -1.65 -21.12 9.47
CA MET A 88 -2.26 -21.24 10.78
C MET A 88 -2.35 -22.71 11.19
N ASP A 89 -2.11 -23.01 12.46
CA ASP A 89 -2.37 -24.34 12.97
C ASP A 89 -3.89 -24.46 13.21
N LEU A 90 -4.53 -25.44 12.58
CA LEU A 90 -5.92 -25.81 12.88
C LEU A 90 -5.88 -27.00 13.84
N ASP A 91 -6.59 -26.89 14.97
CA ASP A 91 -6.79 -28.05 15.84
C ASP A 91 -7.72 -29.09 15.19
N ALA A 92 -7.94 -30.22 15.87
CA ALA A 92 -8.77 -31.30 15.34
C ALA A 92 -10.23 -30.88 15.08
N GLU A 93 -10.79 -29.95 15.86
CA GLU A 93 -12.14 -29.45 15.67
C GLU A 93 -12.19 -28.48 14.49
N LEU A 94 -11.29 -27.50 14.43
CA LEU A 94 -11.18 -26.57 13.30
C LEU A 94 -10.88 -27.30 11.98
N CYS A 95 -10.12 -28.41 12.00
CA CYS A 95 -9.90 -29.26 10.84
C CYS A 95 -11.18 -29.92 10.30
N ASP A 96 -12.27 -30.03 11.08
CA ASP A 96 -13.57 -30.53 10.61
C ASP A 96 -14.43 -29.46 9.91
N TRP A 97 -14.14 -28.19 10.20
CA TRP A 97 -14.82 -27.02 9.64
C TRP A 97 -14.04 -26.34 8.51
N PHE A 98 -12.71 -26.32 8.57
CA PHE A 98 -11.85 -25.57 7.67
C PHE A 98 -10.78 -26.47 7.04
N GLU A 99 -10.39 -26.15 5.81
CA GLU A 99 -9.33 -26.88 5.11
C GLU A 99 -8.48 -25.93 4.29
N PHE A 100 -7.17 -25.93 4.52
CA PHE A 100 -6.20 -25.24 3.69
C PHE A 100 -5.80 -26.09 2.48
N GLY A 101 -5.73 -25.46 1.30
CA GLY A 101 -5.54 -26.13 0.03
C GLY A 101 -4.12 -25.99 -0.53
N SER A 102 -4.05 -25.82 -1.85
CA SER A 102 -2.88 -25.24 -2.52
C SER A 102 -2.46 -23.95 -1.81
N PRO A 103 -1.18 -23.51 -1.85
CA PRO A 103 -0.74 -22.36 -1.10
C PRO A 103 -1.70 -21.20 -1.21
N VAL A 104 -1.96 -20.54 -0.07
CA VAL A 104 -2.75 -19.31 -0.04
C VAL A 104 -4.27 -19.52 -0.21
N GLN A 105 -4.78 -20.77 -0.10
CA GLN A 105 -6.22 -21.08 -0.23
C GLN A 105 -6.83 -21.79 0.99
N MET A 106 -8.13 -21.55 1.22
CA MET A 106 -8.98 -22.26 2.19
C MET A 106 -10.32 -22.63 1.55
N ARG A 107 -11.00 -23.66 2.08
CA ARG A 107 -12.43 -23.87 1.88
C ARG A 107 -13.15 -24.08 3.21
N LEU A 108 -14.45 -23.80 3.18
CA LEU A 108 -15.39 -24.25 4.20
C LEU A 108 -15.72 -25.73 3.91
N LYS A 109 -15.55 -26.63 4.90
CA LYS A 109 -15.89 -28.05 4.77
C LYS A 109 -17.39 -28.34 4.95
N LYS A 110 -18.14 -27.40 5.52
CA LYS A 110 -19.58 -27.51 5.80
C LYS A 110 -20.36 -26.45 5.02
N PRO A 111 -21.70 -26.59 4.85
CA PRO A 111 -22.56 -25.50 4.41
C PRO A 111 -22.40 -24.26 5.31
N ILE A 112 -22.40 -23.06 4.73
CA ILE A 112 -22.26 -21.79 5.49
C ILE A 112 -23.31 -21.66 6.61
N SER A 113 -24.51 -22.23 6.42
CA SER A 113 -25.60 -22.27 7.40
C SER A 113 -25.35 -23.13 8.63
N GLU A 114 -24.33 -23.99 8.62
CA GLU A 114 -23.94 -24.80 9.78
C GLU A 114 -22.90 -24.11 10.68
N TYR A 115 -22.26 -23.03 10.22
CA TYR A 115 -21.24 -22.32 11.02
C TYR A 115 -21.91 -21.42 12.05
N THR A 116 -21.82 -21.83 13.31
CA THR A 116 -22.33 -21.05 14.45
C THR A 116 -21.31 -19.98 14.88
N PRO A 117 -21.73 -18.95 15.66
CA PRO A 117 -20.82 -17.95 16.22
C PRO A 117 -19.64 -18.57 16.98
N GLU A 118 -19.86 -19.68 17.69
CA GLU A 118 -18.82 -20.38 18.46
C GLU A 118 -17.71 -20.95 17.57
N ILE A 119 -18.03 -21.41 16.36
CA ILE A 119 -17.03 -21.90 15.39
C ILE A 119 -16.22 -20.73 14.81
N TRP A 120 -16.88 -19.60 14.53
CA TRP A 120 -16.17 -18.39 14.10
C TRP A 120 -15.25 -17.83 15.19
N GLU A 121 -15.68 -17.86 16.45
CA GLU A 121 -14.86 -17.42 17.59
C GLU A 121 -13.61 -18.29 17.78
N LYS A 122 -13.75 -19.62 17.64
CA LYS A 122 -12.60 -20.54 17.68
C LYS A 122 -11.62 -20.26 16.55
N PHE A 123 -12.12 -20.05 15.32
CA PHE A 123 -11.27 -19.69 14.18
C PHE A 123 -10.54 -18.36 14.40
N ARG A 124 -11.26 -17.34 14.90
CA ARG A 124 -10.70 -16.02 15.24
C ARG A 124 -9.64 -16.10 16.34
N THR A 125 -9.85 -16.96 17.34
CA THR A 125 -8.86 -17.22 18.40
C THR A 125 -7.60 -17.84 17.82
N ALA A 126 -7.72 -18.87 16.97
CA ALA A 126 -6.58 -19.47 16.29
C ALA A 126 -5.82 -18.46 15.41
N GLN A 127 -6.52 -17.51 14.77
CA GLN A 127 -5.88 -16.42 14.01
C GLN A 127 -5.05 -15.51 14.92
N LYS A 128 -5.58 -15.08 16.07
CA LYS A 128 -4.83 -14.27 17.06
C LYS A 128 -3.60 -15.01 17.59
N ASP A 129 -3.76 -16.28 17.95
CA ASP A 129 -2.65 -17.12 18.43
C ASP A 129 -1.58 -17.33 17.36
N HIS A 130 -1.97 -17.46 16.09
CA HIS A 130 -1.02 -17.55 14.99
C HIS A 130 -0.25 -16.24 14.76
N LEU A 131 -0.92 -15.07 14.74
CA LEU A 131 -0.25 -13.77 14.61
C LEU A 131 0.77 -13.58 15.72
N LYS A 132 0.40 -13.91 16.97
CA LYS A 132 1.30 -13.88 18.13
C LYS A 132 2.46 -14.88 18.00
N LYS A 133 2.24 -16.06 17.41
CA LYS A 133 3.28 -17.07 17.14
C LYS A 133 4.30 -16.58 16.10
N ILE A 134 3.89 -15.76 15.13
CA ILE A 134 4.76 -15.20 14.09
C ILE A 134 5.26 -13.76 14.40
N GLY A 135 4.82 -13.15 15.50
CA GLY A 135 5.25 -11.82 15.96
C GLY A 135 4.60 -10.65 15.21
N THR A 136 3.37 -10.83 14.73
CA THR A 136 2.59 -9.84 13.95
C THR A 136 1.22 -9.57 14.58
N GLU A 137 1.08 -9.72 15.90
CA GLU A 137 -0.19 -9.53 16.63
C GLU A 137 -0.78 -8.12 16.51
N THR A 138 0.04 -7.12 16.19
CA THR A 138 -0.40 -5.73 15.96
C THR A 138 -0.81 -5.43 14.52
N SER A 139 -0.60 -6.36 13.58
CA SER A 139 -0.87 -6.12 12.14
C SER A 139 -2.33 -6.24 11.74
N PHE A 140 -3.19 -6.77 12.63
CA PHE A 140 -4.63 -6.93 12.40
C PHE A 140 -5.41 -6.74 13.71
N ASP A 141 -6.31 -5.75 13.76
CA ASP A 141 -7.35 -5.71 14.78
C ASP A 141 -8.44 -6.73 14.44
N LEU A 142 -8.24 -7.96 14.93
CA LEU A 142 -9.22 -9.04 14.80
C LEU A 142 -10.40 -8.87 15.77
N ASP A 143 -10.38 -7.91 16.71
CA ASP A 143 -11.52 -7.64 17.60
C ASP A 143 -12.58 -6.77 16.92
N GLN A 144 -12.19 -5.94 15.93
CA GLN A 144 -13.13 -5.31 15.00
C GLN A 144 -13.87 -6.33 14.11
N LEU A 145 -13.44 -7.59 14.01
CA LEU A 145 -14.24 -8.68 13.43
C LEU A 145 -15.26 -9.18 14.47
N ASP A 146 -16.29 -8.39 14.82
CA ASP A 146 -17.39 -8.82 15.69
C ASP A 146 -18.33 -9.79 14.94
N ILE A 147 -18.28 -11.08 15.28
CA ILE A 147 -19.08 -12.15 14.67
C ILE A 147 -20.60 -11.92 14.74
N HIS A 148 -21.07 -11.10 15.69
CA HIS A 148 -22.49 -10.77 15.88
C HIS A 148 -22.90 -9.49 15.14
N HIS A 149 -21.99 -8.52 15.03
CA HIS A 149 -22.21 -7.24 14.35
C HIS A 149 -20.99 -6.89 13.48
N PRO A 150 -20.80 -7.56 12.32
CA PRO A 150 -19.68 -7.24 11.44
C PRO A 150 -19.74 -5.74 11.08
N PRO A 151 -18.70 -4.95 11.36
CA PRO A 151 -18.75 -3.51 11.15
C PRO A 151 -18.97 -3.17 9.68
N ALA A 152 -19.63 -2.03 9.47
CA ALA A 152 -20.03 -1.48 8.19
C ALA A 152 -18.96 -1.53 7.08
N ASN A 153 -17.69 -1.34 7.44
CA ASN A 153 -16.55 -1.34 6.53
C ASN A 153 -16.07 -2.74 6.09
N GLN A 154 -16.59 -3.83 6.65
CA GLN A 154 -16.23 -5.20 6.25
C GLN A 154 -16.99 -5.63 4.99
N LEU A 155 -16.44 -5.28 3.83
CA LEU A 155 -16.90 -5.69 2.49
C LEU A 155 -16.76 -7.21 2.21
N TYR A 156 -16.75 -8.08 3.22
CA TYR A 156 -16.60 -9.53 3.08
C TYR A 156 -17.84 -10.28 3.57
N PRO A 157 -18.25 -11.38 2.91
CA PRO A 157 -19.43 -12.14 3.31
C PRO A 157 -19.27 -12.85 4.66
N ILE A 158 -18.04 -13.13 5.07
CA ILE A 158 -17.67 -13.78 6.34
C ILE A 158 -16.39 -13.11 6.87
N GLN A 159 -16.14 -13.20 8.17
CA GLN A 159 -14.93 -12.72 8.85
C GLN A 159 -13.70 -13.61 8.62
N ILE A 160 -13.48 -13.94 7.35
CA ILE A 160 -12.26 -14.59 6.88
C ILE A 160 -11.50 -13.54 6.08
N GLN A 161 -10.19 -13.44 6.33
CA GLN A 161 -9.31 -12.52 5.62
C GLN A 161 -8.82 -13.19 4.32
N MET A 162 -9.18 -12.60 3.17
CA MET A 162 -9.22 -13.29 1.87
C MET A 162 -8.10 -12.85 0.92
N LEU A 163 -7.25 -13.76 0.40
CA LEU A 163 -6.10 -13.40 -0.45
C LEU A 163 -6.43 -12.96 -1.86
N ARG A 164 -7.64 -13.26 -2.35
CA ARG A 164 -8.10 -12.59 -3.57
C ARG A 164 -7.95 -11.08 -3.37
N LYS A 165 -8.03 -10.59 -2.10
CA LYS A 165 -8.00 -9.20 -1.67
C LYS A 165 -7.44 -8.84 -0.25
N LEU A 166 -6.33 -9.42 0.24
CA LEU A 166 -5.39 -8.83 1.25
C LEU A 166 -3.98 -9.44 1.00
N PHE A 167 -2.85 -8.72 1.10
CA PHE A 167 -2.16 -8.21 2.29
C PHE A 167 -2.23 -6.69 2.56
N ASN A 168 -1.65 -6.28 3.69
CA ASN A 168 -1.12 -4.93 3.90
C ASN A 168 -0.06 -4.62 2.84
N GLU A 169 -0.31 -3.60 2.04
CA GLU A 169 0.44 -3.31 0.83
C GLU A 169 0.39 -1.76 0.60
N ALA A 170 1.53 -1.05 0.48
CA ALA A 170 1.70 0.41 0.20
C ALA A 170 1.79 0.87 -1.31
N VAL A 171 1.00 1.84 -1.86
CA VAL A 171 1.22 2.31 -3.28
C VAL A 171 2.60 2.92 -3.24
N ASP A 172 3.61 2.19 -3.71
CA ASP A 172 4.99 2.67 -3.61
C ASP A 172 5.18 3.94 -4.46
N ARG A 173 4.37 4.14 -5.52
CA ARG A 173 4.28 5.38 -6.34
C ARG A 173 2.91 5.57 -7.02
N ILE A 174 2.20 6.65 -6.70
CA ILE A 174 1.25 7.27 -7.64
C ILE A 174 2.08 8.03 -8.67
N SER A 175 1.79 7.83 -9.95
CA SER A 175 2.51 8.46 -11.07
C SER A 175 1.52 8.77 -12.19
N VAL A 176 1.58 9.91 -12.88
CA VAL A 176 0.86 10.02 -14.15
C VAL A 176 1.66 9.45 -15.32
N ASN A 177 0.95 8.95 -16.34
CA ASN A 177 1.55 8.70 -17.64
C ASN A 177 1.74 10.01 -18.44
N THR A 178 2.28 9.90 -19.66
CA THR A 178 2.47 11.03 -20.59
C THR A 178 1.17 11.72 -21.04
N LYS A 179 0.00 11.08 -20.85
CA LYS A 179 -1.32 11.70 -21.07
C LYS A 179 -1.84 12.44 -19.83
N GLY A 180 -1.16 12.39 -18.68
CA GLY A 180 -1.69 12.92 -17.42
C GLY A 180 -2.68 11.99 -16.70
N GLN A 181 -2.70 10.69 -17.00
CA GLN A 181 -3.55 9.70 -16.31
C GLN A 181 -2.85 9.15 -15.08
N ILE A 182 -3.49 9.19 -13.91
CA ILE A 182 -3.03 8.49 -12.70
C ILE A 182 -2.77 7.02 -13.05
N ARG A 183 -1.58 6.54 -12.72
CA ARG A 183 -1.22 5.12 -12.70
C ARG A 183 -0.88 4.69 -11.28
N PHE A 184 -1.44 3.56 -10.89
CA PHE A 184 -1.12 2.85 -9.66
C PHE A 184 0.03 1.88 -9.93
N ALA A 185 1.11 1.97 -9.15
CA ALA A 185 2.22 1.03 -9.21
C ALA A 185 1.86 -0.32 -8.56
N LYS A 186 2.32 -1.41 -9.17
CA LYS A 186 2.17 -2.79 -8.70
C LYS A 186 3.56 -3.42 -8.51
N ARG A 187 3.98 -3.62 -7.27
CA ARG A 187 5.29 -4.20 -6.93
C ARG A 187 5.12 -5.67 -6.54
N HIS A 188 6.02 -6.57 -6.95
CA HIS A 188 5.99 -8.01 -6.61
C HIS A 188 4.67 -8.78 -6.87
N GLY A 189 3.79 -8.26 -7.74
CA GLY A 189 2.46 -8.85 -8.02
C GLY A 189 1.31 -8.21 -7.23
N PHE A 190 1.65 -7.34 -6.30
CA PHE A 190 0.79 -6.73 -5.31
C PHE A 190 0.40 -5.30 -5.70
N TYR A 191 -0.87 -4.95 -5.48
CA TYR A 191 -1.38 -3.58 -5.62
C TYR A 191 -1.68 -3.09 -4.24
N LEU A 192 -1.38 -1.84 -4.00
CA LEU A 192 -1.02 -1.38 -2.69
C LEU A 192 -1.62 0.03 -2.45
N LEU A 193 -1.66 0.63 -1.23
CA LEU A 193 -1.96 2.05 -0.90
C LEU A 193 -1.19 2.52 0.35
N PRO A 194 -0.54 3.71 0.32
CA PRO A 194 0.70 4.01 1.05
C PRO A 194 0.61 3.77 2.56
N GLY A 195 1.54 2.99 3.11
CA GLY A 195 1.47 2.46 4.47
C GLY A 195 2.81 1.93 5.00
N GLY A 196 2.94 1.69 6.31
CA GLY A 196 1.89 1.67 7.37
C GLY A 196 1.87 2.84 8.39
N GLY A 197 2.81 3.79 8.26
CA GLY A 197 3.05 5.04 9.01
C GLY A 197 2.33 5.33 10.32
N MET A 198 3.08 5.40 11.44
CA MET A 198 2.63 6.02 12.69
C MET A 198 3.65 7.02 13.26
N VAL A 199 3.32 8.29 13.13
CA VAL A 199 3.67 9.31 14.11
C VAL A 199 2.33 9.81 14.66
N GLU A 200 1.95 9.36 15.86
CA GLU A 200 0.90 10.04 16.63
C GLU A 200 1.46 11.37 17.13
N THR A 201 1.38 12.37 16.27
CA THR A 201 1.39 13.77 16.68
C THR A 201 -0.04 14.26 16.66
N SER A 202 -0.67 14.32 17.83
CA SER A 202 -1.69 15.32 18.08
C SER A 202 -1.12 16.68 17.66
N ASP A 203 -1.69 17.29 16.63
CA ASP A 203 -1.35 18.61 16.08
C ASP A 203 -0.05 18.73 15.24
N SER A 204 0.24 17.79 14.32
CA SER A 204 1.23 18.05 13.24
C SER A 204 0.68 18.96 12.13
N THR A 205 1.52 19.86 11.61
CA THR A 205 1.21 20.63 10.40
C THR A 205 1.49 19.84 9.12
N VAL A 206 0.87 20.23 8.00
CA VAL A 206 1.11 19.63 6.67
C VAL A 206 2.59 19.66 6.30
N GLU A 207 3.29 20.74 6.65
CA GLU A 207 4.73 20.89 6.45
C GLU A 207 5.55 19.88 7.26
N MET A 208 5.19 19.62 8.52
CA MET A 208 5.86 18.60 9.34
C MET A 208 5.64 17.19 8.78
N LEU A 209 4.42 16.89 8.32
CA LEU A 209 4.09 15.61 7.70
C LEU A 209 4.85 15.40 6.38
N ALA A 210 4.89 16.40 5.50
CA ALA A 210 5.65 16.36 4.26
C ALA A 210 7.17 16.26 4.48
N TYR A 211 7.69 16.85 5.56
CA TYR A 211 9.10 16.75 5.93
C TYR A 211 9.43 15.31 6.35
N LYS A 212 8.57 14.72 7.19
CA LYS A 212 8.70 13.33 7.64
C LYS A 212 8.58 12.32 6.49
N MET A 213 7.65 12.54 5.55
CA MET A 213 7.55 11.78 4.30
C MET A 213 8.87 11.76 3.51
N LEU A 214 9.53 12.92 3.37
CA LEU A 214 10.79 13.01 2.64
C LEU A 214 11.92 12.26 3.35
N GLN A 215 12.02 12.39 4.68
CA GLN A 215 13.03 11.67 5.47
C GLN A 215 12.93 10.15 5.27
N GLU A 216 11.72 9.58 5.41
CA GLU A 216 11.53 8.13 5.33
C GLU A 216 11.68 7.60 3.90
N HIS A 217 11.26 8.36 2.88
CA HIS A 217 11.58 8.01 1.50
C HIS A 217 13.10 7.95 1.26
N LEU A 218 13.86 8.89 1.81
CA LEU A 218 15.32 8.89 1.67
C LEU A 218 16.00 7.75 2.44
N GLU A 219 15.40 7.28 3.54
CA GLU A 219 15.84 6.10 4.29
C GLU A 219 15.64 4.81 3.48
N GLU A 220 14.41 4.58 2.99
CA GLU A 220 13.97 3.31 2.42
C GLU A 220 14.34 3.12 0.95
N GLU A 221 14.31 4.20 0.17
CA GLU A 221 14.31 4.14 -1.30
C GLU A 221 15.62 4.65 -1.91
N HIS A 222 16.56 5.09 -1.07
CA HIS A 222 17.83 5.66 -1.51
C HIS A 222 19.03 5.14 -0.69
N ALA A 223 19.09 3.85 -0.39
CA ALA A 223 20.17 3.21 0.40
C ALA A 223 21.62 3.51 -0.07
N ASN A 224 21.81 3.94 -1.31
CA ASN A 224 23.11 4.35 -1.89
C ASN A 224 23.26 5.87 -2.07
N LEU A 225 22.46 6.71 -1.39
CA LEU A 225 22.47 8.16 -1.57
C LEU A 225 23.85 8.79 -1.35
N TYR A 226 24.64 8.24 -0.42
CA TYR A 226 26.02 8.63 -0.16
C TYR A 226 26.92 8.57 -1.41
N ILE A 227 26.64 7.63 -2.33
CA ILE A 227 27.28 7.53 -3.66
C ILE A 227 26.58 8.48 -4.65
N LYS A 228 25.25 8.37 -4.77
CA LYS A 228 24.44 9.12 -5.77
C LYS A 228 24.64 10.64 -5.68
N ALA A 229 24.78 11.16 -4.46
CA ALA A 229 24.91 12.57 -4.13
C ALA A 229 26.34 13.00 -3.78
N ALA A 230 27.37 12.19 -4.08
CA ALA A 230 28.77 12.46 -3.71
C ALA A 230 29.26 13.88 -4.06
N SER A 231 28.91 14.41 -5.25
CA SER A 231 29.28 15.79 -5.61
C SER A 231 28.62 16.83 -4.70
N LEU A 232 27.34 16.64 -4.36
CA LEU A 232 26.57 17.56 -3.51
C LEU A 232 27.10 17.60 -2.08
N TYR A 233 27.57 16.46 -1.53
CA TYR A 233 28.21 16.45 -0.21
C TYR A 233 29.53 17.24 -0.21
N ASN A 234 30.29 17.19 -1.30
CA ASN A 234 31.55 17.93 -1.44
C ASN A 234 31.35 19.45 -1.65
N GLU A 235 30.13 19.89 -1.94
CA GLU A 235 29.74 21.31 -1.99
C GLU A 235 29.35 21.86 -0.60
N LEU A 236 29.22 21.01 0.43
CA LEU A 236 28.86 21.43 1.80
C LEU A 236 30.07 21.97 2.57
N ASP A 237 29.80 22.91 3.49
CA ASP A 237 30.79 23.31 4.49
C ASP A 237 31.20 22.10 5.35
N LYS A 238 32.51 21.80 5.39
CA LYS A 238 33.04 20.64 6.09
C LYS A 238 32.82 20.72 7.60
N THR A 239 32.90 21.91 8.20
CA THR A 239 32.69 22.09 9.65
C THR A 239 31.24 21.74 10.02
N LEU A 240 30.27 22.24 9.25
CA LEU A 240 28.85 21.94 9.44
C LEU A 240 28.54 20.45 9.20
N PHE A 241 29.16 19.86 8.17
CA PHE A 241 29.01 18.45 7.82
C PHE A 241 29.54 17.51 8.93
N ASP A 242 30.78 17.75 9.37
CA ASP A 242 31.42 16.98 10.43
C ASP A 242 30.68 17.17 11.77
N GLN A 243 30.21 18.38 12.09
CA GLN A 243 29.37 18.65 13.26
C GLN A 243 28.08 17.80 13.22
N ARG A 244 27.36 17.81 12.09
CA ARG A 244 26.13 17.02 11.94
C ARG A 244 26.38 15.53 12.11
N LEU A 245 27.48 15.00 11.57
CA LEU A 245 27.87 13.59 11.78
C LEU A 245 28.18 13.29 13.25
N LEU A 246 28.86 14.19 13.97
CA LEU A 246 29.14 14.03 15.39
C LEU A 246 27.86 14.06 16.25
N GLU A 247 26.91 14.95 15.93
CA GLU A 247 25.58 15.01 16.56
C GLU A 247 24.82 13.68 16.39
N ILE A 248 24.84 13.10 15.19
CA ILE A 248 24.22 11.79 14.91
C ILE A 248 24.91 10.66 15.69
N LEU A 249 26.23 10.73 15.87
CA LEU A 249 26.98 9.77 16.70
C LEU A 249 26.78 9.96 18.22
N ASP A 250 26.03 10.97 18.65
CA ASP A 250 25.58 11.12 20.04
C ASP A 250 24.09 10.72 20.21
N SER A 251 23.45 10.16 19.18
CA SER A 251 22.10 9.58 19.24
C SER A 251 21.99 8.35 20.16
N GLN A 252 20.76 7.93 20.48
CA GLN A 252 20.50 6.71 21.25
C GLN A 252 20.98 5.45 20.48
N GLN A 253 20.78 5.45 19.16
CA GLN A 253 21.24 4.41 18.22
C GLN A 253 22.76 4.26 18.24
N ALA A 254 23.52 5.36 18.29
CA ALA A 254 24.97 5.30 18.39
C ALA A 254 25.41 4.83 19.79
N LYS A 255 24.74 5.29 20.85
CA LYS A 255 25.04 4.95 22.25
C LYS A 255 24.81 3.48 22.61
N SER A 256 23.96 2.75 21.89
CA SER A 256 23.78 1.29 22.05
C SER A 256 24.88 0.46 21.37
N LEU A 257 25.73 1.07 20.54
CA LEU A 257 26.84 0.38 19.88
C LEU A 257 28.09 0.30 20.78
N PRO A 258 28.98 -0.69 20.56
CA PRO A 258 30.22 -0.80 21.31
C PRO A 258 31.10 0.48 21.28
N ASN A 259 31.63 0.87 22.45
CA ASN A 259 32.43 2.10 22.62
C ASN A 259 33.68 2.17 21.71
N ASN A 260 34.26 1.03 21.33
CA ASN A 260 35.35 0.96 20.37
C ASN A 260 34.88 1.28 18.94
N PHE A 261 33.68 0.81 18.57
CA PHE A 261 33.10 1.08 17.25
C PHE A 261 32.73 2.56 17.09
N GLN A 262 32.10 3.17 18.10
CA GLN A 262 31.85 4.62 18.13
C GLN A 262 33.14 5.45 17.94
N LYS A 263 34.25 5.03 18.57
CA LYS A 263 35.57 5.68 18.40
C LYS A 263 36.14 5.52 16.98
N ILE A 264 35.88 4.41 16.30
CA ILE A 264 36.27 4.21 14.89
C ILE A 264 35.51 5.20 14.01
N LEU A 265 34.18 5.29 14.14
CA LEU A 265 33.36 6.24 13.37
C LEU A 265 33.78 7.70 13.63
N LYS A 266 33.98 8.09 14.90
CA LYS A 266 34.49 9.44 15.24
C LYS A 266 35.91 9.68 14.72
N LYS A 267 36.74 8.66 14.50
CA LYS A 267 38.06 8.83 13.87
C LYS A 267 37.94 9.11 12.36
N ILE A 268 37.02 8.44 11.66
CA ILE A 268 36.81 8.63 10.21
C ILE A 268 36.36 10.07 9.91
N ILE A 269 35.46 10.64 10.73
CA ILE A 269 34.97 12.02 10.57
C ILE A 269 36.11 13.05 10.69
N ASN A 270 37.03 12.84 11.62
CA ASN A 270 38.14 13.76 11.90
C ASN A 270 39.33 13.63 10.94
N ASP A 271 39.23 12.83 9.87
CA ASP A 271 40.30 12.66 8.87
C ASP A 271 40.20 13.73 7.76
N GLU A 272 41.33 14.09 7.15
CA GLU A 272 41.45 15.19 6.15
C GLU A 272 40.97 14.76 4.75
N ASN A 273 39.76 14.21 4.68
CA ASN A 273 39.10 13.78 3.44
C ASN A 273 37.94 14.68 3.03
N THR A 274 37.52 14.55 1.77
CA THR A 274 36.28 15.18 1.27
C THR A 274 35.03 14.59 1.95
N ASN A 275 33.99 15.40 2.13
CA ASN A 275 32.76 15.00 2.82
C ASN A 275 32.13 13.72 2.24
N SER A 276 32.13 13.56 0.91
CA SER A 276 31.61 12.35 0.26
C SER A 276 32.39 11.09 0.62
N LYS A 277 33.73 11.19 0.72
CA LYS A 277 34.59 10.07 1.09
C LYS A 277 34.43 9.74 2.58
N CYS A 278 34.38 10.75 3.44
CA CYS A 278 34.06 10.59 4.85
C CYS A 278 32.73 9.82 5.04
N LEU A 279 31.68 10.24 4.34
CA LEU A 279 30.37 9.57 4.39
C LEU A 279 30.41 8.12 3.89
N HIS A 280 31.11 7.88 2.78
CA HIS A 280 31.29 6.56 2.19
C HIS A 280 32.05 5.61 3.14
N ASP A 281 33.13 6.08 3.75
CA ASP A 281 33.93 5.29 4.70
C ASP A 281 33.15 5.01 5.99
N VAL A 282 32.34 5.97 6.48
CA VAL A 282 31.41 5.77 7.61
C VAL A 282 30.32 4.74 7.30
N ILE A 283 29.63 4.86 6.15
CA ILE A 283 28.56 3.92 5.76
C ILE A 283 29.11 2.52 5.56
N ASN A 284 30.23 2.36 4.84
CA ASN A 284 30.87 1.05 4.65
C ASN A 284 31.27 0.40 5.98
N THR A 285 31.83 1.18 6.93
CA THR A 285 32.19 0.67 8.26
C THR A 285 30.96 0.17 9.03
N ILE A 286 29.81 0.81 8.87
CA ILE A 286 28.53 0.38 9.47
C ILE A 286 27.98 -0.87 8.77
N ASP A 287 28.01 -0.91 7.43
CA ASP A 287 27.52 -2.05 6.65
C ASP A 287 28.38 -3.32 6.89
N GLU A 288 29.71 -3.20 6.97
CA GLU A 288 30.63 -4.29 7.34
C GLU A 288 30.35 -4.82 8.76
N GLN A 289 30.14 -3.94 9.75
CA GLN A 289 29.78 -4.38 11.10
C GLN A 289 28.39 -5.03 11.14
N LYS A 290 27.41 -4.52 10.38
CA LYS A 290 26.03 -5.03 10.29
C LYS A 290 25.95 -6.46 9.77
N GLU A 291 26.78 -6.84 8.79
CA GLU A 291 26.81 -8.20 8.25
C GLU A 291 27.51 -9.21 9.17
N ASN A 292 28.44 -8.75 10.01
CA ASN A 292 29.16 -9.59 10.98
C ASN A 292 28.47 -9.68 12.35
N GLU A 293 27.51 -8.80 12.65
CA GLU A 293 26.84 -8.71 13.95
C GLU A 293 25.78 -9.81 14.14
N LYS A 294 25.91 -10.57 15.24
CA LYS A 294 25.01 -11.68 15.61
C LYS A 294 23.95 -11.26 16.62
N ASN A 295 24.16 -10.16 17.34
CA ASN A 295 23.20 -9.62 18.30
C ASN A 295 22.13 -8.79 17.56
N ALA A 296 20.89 -9.28 17.54
CA ALA A 296 19.78 -8.62 16.85
C ALA A 296 19.52 -7.17 17.30
N HIS A 297 19.74 -6.84 18.59
CA HIS A 297 19.58 -5.48 19.10
C HIS A 297 20.66 -4.52 18.55
N VAL A 298 21.92 -4.98 18.52
CA VAL A 298 23.04 -4.20 17.96
C VAL A 298 22.88 -4.08 16.45
N ARG A 299 22.48 -5.16 15.76
CA ARG A 299 22.18 -5.14 14.31
C ARG A 299 21.05 -4.17 13.96
N LYS A 300 19.97 -4.12 14.75
CA LYS A 300 18.90 -3.11 14.62
C LYS A 300 19.44 -1.69 14.82
N SER A 301 20.26 -1.46 15.85
CA SER A 301 20.88 -0.15 16.11
C SER A 301 21.81 0.31 14.98
N LEU A 302 22.53 -0.61 14.32
CA LEU A 302 23.35 -0.34 13.14
C LEU A 302 22.52 0.06 11.92
N ILE A 303 21.39 -0.63 11.68
CA ILE A 303 20.44 -0.30 10.60
C ILE A 303 19.86 1.11 10.81
N GLU A 304 19.35 1.40 12.01
CA GLU A 304 18.80 2.73 12.34
C GLU A 304 19.87 3.83 12.26
N LEU A 305 21.09 3.58 12.74
CA LEU A 305 22.18 4.56 12.64
C LEU A 305 22.58 4.84 11.18
N ARG A 306 22.63 3.81 10.32
CA ARG A 306 22.89 3.96 8.88
C ARG A 306 21.85 4.86 8.22
N ALA A 307 20.57 4.62 8.51
CA ALA A 307 19.46 5.43 8.02
C ALA A 307 19.56 6.89 8.48
N LEU A 308 19.77 7.11 9.79
CA LEU A 308 19.95 8.46 10.36
C LEU A 308 21.09 9.23 9.69
N ILE A 309 22.24 8.58 9.49
CA ILE A 309 23.41 9.19 8.82
C ILE A 309 23.07 9.56 7.37
N GLN A 310 22.44 8.66 6.61
CA GLN A 310 22.05 8.90 5.22
C GLN A 310 21.08 10.08 5.07
N VAL A 311 20.01 10.11 5.88
CA VAL A 311 18.98 11.14 5.81
C VAL A 311 19.51 12.49 6.31
N GLN A 312 20.04 12.55 7.53
CA GLN A 312 20.41 13.81 8.16
C GLN A 312 21.66 14.49 7.56
N THR A 313 22.52 13.76 6.85
CA THR A 313 23.58 14.39 6.03
C THR A 313 23.03 14.93 4.73
N PHE A 314 22.04 14.27 4.13
CA PHE A 314 21.41 14.74 2.89
C PHE A 314 20.50 15.96 3.12
N GLU A 315 19.89 16.10 4.31
CA GLU A 315 19.18 17.31 4.76
C GLU A 315 19.99 18.61 4.59
N LEU A 316 21.32 18.54 4.75
CA LEU A 316 22.22 19.68 4.57
C LEU A 316 22.32 20.13 3.10
N THR A 317 21.95 19.27 2.15
CA THR A 317 22.10 19.56 0.72
C THR A 317 21.00 20.50 0.21
N PRO A 318 21.32 21.42 -0.73
CA PRO A 318 20.30 22.19 -1.44
C PRO A 318 19.28 21.33 -2.21
N LEU A 319 19.56 20.03 -2.40
CA LEU A 319 18.67 19.11 -3.08
C LEU A 319 17.54 18.60 -2.16
N PHE A 320 17.79 18.44 -0.86
CA PHE A 320 16.72 18.13 0.12
C PHE A 320 15.68 19.25 0.19
N ALA A 321 16.11 20.51 0.32
CA ALA A 321 15.20 21.66 0.31
C ALA A 321 14.35 21.72 -0.98
N LYS A 322 14.97 21.48 -2.14
CA LYS A 322 14.26 21.39 -3.43
C LYS A 322 13.28 20.22 -3.49
N ALA A 323 13.61 19.07 -2.90
CA ALA A 323 12.73 17.91 -2.82
C ALA A 323 11.52 18.20 -1.91
N PHE A 324 11.74 18.87 -0.77
CA PHE A 324 10.69 19.26 0.16
C PHE A 324 9.71 20.27 -0.46
N THR A 325 10.20 21.35 -1.08
CA THR A 325 9.35 22.30 -1.83
C THR A 325 8.57 21.59 -2.92
N TYR A 326 9.23 20.69 -3.65
CA TYR A 326 8.61 19.92 -4.73
C TYR A 326 7.50 18.98 -4.24
N ILE A 327 7.64 18.37 -3.06
CA ILE A 327 6.55 17.65 -2.37
C ILE A 327 5.39 18.62 -2.09
N ILE A 328 5.62 19.68 -1.30
CA ILE A 328 4.58 20.65 -0.89
C ILE A 328 3.83 21.25 -2.09
N GLU A 329 4.53 21.55 -3.19
CA GLU A 329 3.92 22.11 -4.39
C GLU A 329 2.95 21.14 -5.09
N ASN A 330 3.17 19.84 -4.95
CA ASN A 330 2.55 18.80 -5.78
C ASN A 330 1.78 17.71 -4.98
N THR A 331 1.80 17.72 -3.65
CA THR A 331 0.93 16.91 -2.77
C THR A 331 -0.40 17.58 -2.43
N LYS A 332 -0.67 18.80 -2.92
CA LYS A 332 -1.92 19.59 -2.71
C LYS A 332 -3.24 18.89 -3.05
N CYS A 333 -3.14 17.71 -3.64
CA CYS A 333 -4.20 16.86 -4.19
C CYS A 333 -4.49 15.64 -3.30
N VAL A 334 -3.76 15.54 -2.19
CA VAL A 334 -3.73 14.43 -1.24
C VAL A 334 -3.87 15.08 0.12
N ASP A 335 -4.99 14.89 0.81
CA ASP A 335 -5.10 15.27 2.22
C ASP A 335 -4.19 14.34 3.06
N ILE A 336 -2.94 14.74 3.23
CA ILE A 336 -1.90 13.95 3.93
C ILE A 336 -2.38 13.53 5.33
N GLN A 337 -3.22 14.33 5.99
CA GLN A 337 -3.77 14.01 7.30
C GLN A 337 -4.82 12.89 7.23
N GLN A 338 -5.78 12.95 6.29
CA GLN A 338 -6.74 11.85 6.08
C GLN A 338 -6.07 10.51 5.70
N TYR A 339 -4.98 10.55 4.93
CA TYR A 339 -4.20 9.35 4.57
C TYR A 339 -3.39 8.75 5.74
N LEU A 340 -3.28 9.46 6.87
CA LEU A 340 -2.70 8.96 8.13
C LEU A 340 -3.80 8.50 9.09
N ASP A 341 -4.91 9.25 9.21
CA ASP A 341 -6.05 8.89 10.07
C ASP A 341 -6.70 7.55 9.68
N THR A 342 -6.70 7.20 8.39
CA THR A 342 -7.19 5.88 7.93
C THR A 342 -6.31 4.69 8.35
N ARG A 343 -5.18 4.93 9.02
CA ARG A 343 -4.23 3.90 9.50
C ARG A 343 -4.38 3.56 10.99
N ALA A 344 -5.49 3.93 11.63
CA ALA A 344 -5.78 3.71 13.07
C ALA A 344 -5.91 2.24 13.52
N VAL A 345 -5.24 1.30 12.83
CA VAL A 345 -5.28 -0.15 13.04
C VAL A 345 -3.88 -0.81 12.96
N GLY A 346 -2.79 -0.02 13.05
CA GLY A 346 -1.47 -0.50 13.54
C GLY A 346 -0.25 -0.50 12.59
N GLY A 347 0.56 0.58 12.61
CA GLY A 347 2.04 0.48 12.62
C GLY A 347 2.90 0.83 11.37
N PHE A 348 3.64 1.95 11.45
CA PHE A 348 4.94 2.36 10.83
C PHE A 348 5.21 2.40 9.29
N GLN A 349 5.95 3.45 8.84
CA GLN A 349 6.27 3.94 7.45
C GLN A 349 5.28 4.94 6.75
N ILE A 350 5.49 6.24 6.95
CA ILE A 350 4.83 7.43 6.32
C ILE A 350 5.31 7.65 4.86
N SER A 351 6.44 7.05 4.50
CA SER A 351 6.96 6.90 3.13
C SER A 351 5.90 6.47 2.08
N HIS A 352 6.24 6.64 0.81
CA HIS A 352 5.47 6.24 -0.40
C HIS A 352 4.27 7.09 -0.87
N VAL A 353 3.89 8.19 -0.22
CA VAL A 353 2.92 9.14 -0.82
C VAL A 353 3.60 9.92 -1.96
N PHE A 354 3.24 9.64 -3.22
CA PHE A 354 3.80 10.34 -4.38
C PHE A 354 2.85 11.15 -5.24
N ILE A 355 3.50 12.14 -5.85
CA ILE A 355 2.96 13.27 -6.57
C ILE A 355 2.24 12.84 -7.84
N PHE A 356 1.00 13.33 -7.99
CA PHE A 356 0.17 13.13 -9.18
C PHE A 356 0.95 13.31 -10.48
N ASN A 357 1.61 14.44 -10.66
CA ASN A 357 2.15 14.83 -11.96
C ASN A 357 3.49 14.18 -12.34
N TYR A 358 4.26 13.68 -11.37
CA TYR A 358 5.60 13.15 -11.58
C TYR A 358 6.16 12.58 -10.24
N PRO A 359 6.49 11.29 -10.09
CA PRO A 359 6.98 10.73 -8.82
C PRO A 359 8.29 11.36 -8.32
N LEU A 360 8.49 11.37 -7.00
CA LEU A 360 9.72 11.91 -6.39
C LEU A 360 10.97 11.12 -6.80
N GLU A 361 10.88 9.80 -6.94
CA GLU A 361 11.95 8.96 -7.51
C GLU A 361 12.32 9.41 -8.93
N GLU A 362 11.34 9.56 -9.82
CA GLU A 362 11.56 10.00 -11.21
C GLU A 362 12.10 11.45 -11.25
N TRP A 363 11.85 12.25 -10.20
CA TRP A 363 12.45 13.57 -9.98
C TRP A 363 13.90 13.46 -9.52
N PHE A 364 14.21 12.66 -8.51
CA PHE A 364 15.58 12.39 -8.05
C PHE A 364 16.45 11.82 -9.17
N LYS A 365 15.91 10.90 -9.98
CA LYS A 365 16.57 10.34 -11.17
C LYS A 365 16.96 11.40 -12.21
N LYS A 366 16.20 12.49 -12.33
CA LYS A 366 16.57 13.67 -13.15
C LYS A 366 17.62 14.59 -12.51
N LYS A 367 17.99 14.37 -11.25
CA LYS A 367 18.98 15.18 -10.50
C LYS A 367 20.31 14.46 -10.34
N PHE A 368 20.30 13.13 -10.31
CA PHE A 368 21.50 12.29 -10.29
C PHE A 368 21.90 11.89 -11.72
N ASN A 369 22.90 12.58 -12.28
CA ASN A 369 23.38 12.33 -13.64
C ASN A 369 24.05 10.95 -13.76
N GLY A 370 23.38 10.01 -14.43
CA GLY A 370 24.07 8.98 -15.22
C GLY A 370 24.56 7.73 -14.52
N VAL A 371 24.04 7.36 -13.34
CA VAL A 371 24.39 6.08 -12.68
C VAL A 371 23.17 5.15 -12.64
N ASN A 372 22.74 4.64 -13.80
CA ASN A 372 21.57 3.75 -13.91
C ASN A 372 21.70 2.45 -13.07
N ASP A 373 22.93 2.00 -12.81
CA ASP A 373 23.21 0.66 -12.28
C ASP A 373 23.62 0.64 -10.79
N ALA A 374 24.04 1.78 -10.21
CA ALA A 374 24.33 1.90 -8.76
C ALA A 374 23.14 2.44 -7.95
N LEU A 375 21.97 2.53 -8.59
CA LEU A 375 20.70 2.77 -7.91
C LEU A 375 20.29 1.57 -7.03
N GLY A 376 20.73 0.33 -7.30
CA GLY A 376 20.30 -0.85 -6.52
C GLY A 376 20.77 -0.80 -5.06
N ASP A 377 19.91 -0.50 -4.07
CA ASP A 377 18.66 -1.23 -3.78
C ASP A 377 17.32 -0.65 -4.27
N ASP A 378 17.30 0.41 -5.10
CA ASP A 378 16.05 0.96 -5.64
C ASP A 378 15.17 -0.13 -6.24
N ILE A 379 13.89 -0.13 -5.84
CA ILE A 379 12.79 -1.01 -6.28
C ILE A 379 12.71 -1.21 -7.80
N SER A 380 13.33 -0.32 -8.58
CA SER A 380 13.62 -0.40 -10.02
C SER A 380 13.95 -1.79 -10.61
N GLY A 381 14.58 -2.71 -9.85
CA GLY A 381 14.82 -4.09 -10.30
C GLY A 381 13.59 -5.00 -10.28
N SER A 382 12.55 -4.64 -9.51
CA SER A 382 11.26 -5.32 -9.53
C SER A 382 10.44 -4.85 -10.74
N LYS A 383 9.76 -5.80 -11.39
CA LYS A 383 8.94 -5.54 -12.58
C LYS A 383 7.64 -4.82 -12.22
N ILE A 384 7.72 -3.52 -11.93
CA ILE A 384 6.57 -2.71 -11.57
C ILE A 384 5.65 -2.53 -12.79
N GLU A 385 4.45 -3.12 -12.71
CA GLU A 385 3.36 -2.83 -13.64
C GLU A 385 2.65 -1.55 -13.16
N ARG A 386 2.34 -0.61 -14.04
CA ARG A 386 1.70 0.68 -13.68
C ARG A 386 0.36 0.78 -14.40
N LEU A 387 -0.78 0.77 -13.70
CA LEU A 387 -2.12 0.72 -14.32
C LEU A 387 -2.97 1.98 -14.07
N THR A 388 -3.71 2.45 -15.08
CA THR A 388 -4.81 3.43 -14.90
C THR A 388 -6.02 2.80 -14.18
N LEU A 389 -7.03 3.59 -13.81
CA LEU A 389 -8.26 3.03 -13.22
C LEU A 389 -9.02 2.13 -14.20
N LEU A 390 -9.07 2.46 -15.51
CA LEU A 390 -9.71 1.59 -16.52
C LEU A 390 -8.90 0.30 -16.75
N GLU A 391 -7.58 0.40 -16.80
CA GLU A 391 -6.69 -0.78 -16.86
C GLU A 391 -6.81 -1.65 -15.60
N SER A 392 -7.03 -1.04 -14.43
CA SER A 392 -7.28 -1.75 -13.17
C SER A 392 -8.63 -2.46 -13.16
N ILE A 393 -9.70 -1.77 -13.61
CA ILE A 393 -11.03 -2.36 -13.76
C ILE A 393 -11.00 -3.53 -14.75
N THR A 394 -10.24 -3.43 -15.85
CA THR A 394 -10.04 -4.53 -16.81
C THR A 394 -9.48 -5.80 -16.14
N GLN A 395 -8.66 -5.66 -15.09
CA GLN A 395 -8.04 -6.76 -14.36
C GLN A 395 -8.65 -7.00 -12.98
N PHE A 396 -9.88 -6.52 -12.71
CA PHE A 396 -10.46 -6.43 -11.37
C PHE A 396 -10.52 -7.75 -10.57
N LYS A 397 -10.56 -8.92 -11.22
CA LYS A 397 -10.43 -10.24 -10.60
C LYS A 397 -9.10 -10.47 -9.86
N LYS A 398 -8.08 -9.65 -10.14
CA LYS A 398 -6.71 -9.72 -9.62
C LYS A 398 -6.34 -8.52 -8.72
N ILE A 399 -7.28 -7.60 -8.42
CA ILE A 399 -7.02 -6.33 -7.72
C ILE A 399 -8.00 -6.15 -6.57
N LYS A 400 -7.55 -5.64 -5.41
CA LYS A 400 -8.34 -5.55 -4.17
C LYS A 400 -9.57 -4.65 -4.25
N PHE A 401 -10.54 -4.86 -3.35
CA PHE A 401 -11.85 -4.19 -3.33
C PHE A 401 -11.62 -2.73 -2.94
N SER A 402 -10.99 -2.58 -1.77
CA SER A 402 -10.39 -1.35 -1.28
C SER A 402 -9.59 -0.63 -2.37
N HIS A 403 -8.73 -1.32 -3.12
CA HIS A 403 -7.82 -0.63 -4.06
C HIS A 403 -8.54 -0.09 -5.30
N LEU A 404 -9.61 -0.73 -5.77
CA LEU A 404 -10.46 -0.15 -6.81
C LEU A 404 -11.27 1.05 -6.27
N LEU A 405 -11.80 0.97 -5.05
CA LEU A 405 -12.59 2.03 -4.42
C LEU A 405 -11.74 3.26 -4.02
N ILE A 406 -10.51 3.05 -3.56
CA ILE A 406 -9.58 4.14 -3.21
C ILE A 406 -8.91 4.69 -4.48
N GLY A 407 -8.68 3.86 -5.51
CA GLY A 407 -8.33 4.36 -6.84
C GLY A 407 -9.41 5.28 -7.41
N LEU A 408 -10.69 4.90 -7.27
CA LEU A 408 -11.85 5.74 -7.58
C LEU A 408 -11.86 7.02 -6.72
N ALA A 409 -11.57 6.95 -5.42
CA ALA A 409 -11.50 8.12 -4.55
C ALA A 409 -10.45 9.14 -5.00
N ALA A 410 -9.22 8.67 -5.30
CA ALA A 410 -8.12 9.52 -5.77
C ALA A 410 -8.44 10.17 -7.14
N TYR A 411 -9.10 9.44 -8.04
CA TYR A 411 -9.62 10.01 -9.30
C TYR A 411 -10.69 11.09 -9.03
N ASN A 412 -11.64 10.83 -8.13
CA ASN A 412 -12.71 11.76 -7.80
C ASN A 412 -12.18 13.06 -7.18
N GLU A 413 -11.26 12.96 -6.21
CA GLU A 413 -10.64 14.09 -5.53
C GLU A 413 -9.80 14.94 -6.50
N ALA A 414 -8.98 14.32 -7.34
CA ALA A 414 -8.14 15.03 -8.31
C ALA A 414 -8.93 15.68 -9.46
N LEU A 415 -10.08 15.10 -9.83
CA LEU A 415 -11.05 15.73 -10.74
C LEU A 415 -11.78 16.89 -10.05
N ASP A 416 -12.12 16.77 -8.76
CA ASP A 416 -12.80 17.83 -8.01
C ASP A 416 -11.91 19.04 -7.76
N ASN A 417 -10.64 18.80 -7.45
CA ASN A 417 -9.63 19.83 -7.24
C ASN A 417 -8.96 20.31 -8.55
N HIS A 418 -9.53 19.99 -9.72
CA HIS A 418 -9.10 20.45 -11.06
C HIS A 418 -7.64 20.11 -11.47
N ILE A 419 -7.01 19.14 -10.83
CA ILE A 419 -5.66 18.67 -11.17
C ILE A 419 -5.67 17.79 -12.41
N LEU A 420 -6.78 17.05 -12.61
CA LEU A 420 -6.99 16.21 -13.77
C LEU A 420 -8.09 16.75 -14.66
N GLN A 421 -7.90 16.59 -15.96
CA GLN A 421 -8.91 16.89 -16.96
C GLN A 421 -9.59 15.60 -17.43
N ILE A 422 -10.84 15.68 -17.84
CA ILE A 422 -11.60 14.51 -18.32
C ILE A 422 -10.89 13.88 -19.54
N SER A 423 -10.42 14.73 -20.45
CA SER A 423 -9.65 14.38 -21.64
C SER A 423 -8.30 13.73 -21.35
N THR A 424 -7.75 13.89 -20.14
CA THR A 424 -6.57 13.13 -19.71
C THR A 424 -6.99 11.79 -19.14
N VAL A 425 -7.90 11.75 -18.15
CA VAL A 425 -8.24 10.51 -17.43
C VAL A 425 -9.01 9.48 -18.26
N TRP A 426 -9.88 9.91 -19.17
CA TRP A 426 -10.78 9.04 -19.91
C TRP A 426 -10.20 8.62 -21.26
N ASP A 427 -10.34 7.34 -21.60
CA ASP A 427 -9.88 6.76 -22.84
C ASP A 427 -10.92 5.74 -23.33
N ASN A 428 -11.57 6.02 -24.45
CA ASN A 428 -12.74 5.28 -24.91
C ASN A 428 -12.42 3.80 -25.23
N ASP A 429 -11.21 3.52 -25.74
CA ASP A 429 -10.77 2.17 -26.04
C ASP A 429 -10.53 1.39 -24.75
N GLN A 430 -9.87 2.00 -23.75
CA GLN A 430 -9.72 1.40 -22.42
C GLN A 430 -11.07 1.21 -21.71
N PHE A 431 -12.02 2.13 -21.88
CA PHE A 431 -13.37 2.00 -21.32
C PHE A 431 -14.10 0.79 -21.92
N GLU A 432 -14.07 0.61 -23.24
CA GLU A 432 -14.70 -0.54 -23.88
C GLU A 432 -14.09 -1.87 -23.45
N VAL A 433 -12.78 -1.92 -23.23
CA VAL A 433 -12.09 -3.09 -22.68
C VAL A 433 -12.53 -3.36 -21.23
N ALA A 434 -12.56 -2.34 -20.37
CA ALA A 434 -13.02 -2.45 -18.99
C ALA A 434 -14.50 -2.89 -18.88
N ARG A 435 -15.36 -2.32 -19.73
CA ARG A 435 -16.79 -2.66 -19.84
C ARG A 435 -16.98 -4.12 -20.25
N LYS A 436 -16.23 -4.60 -21.24
CA LYS A 436 -16.25 -6.00 -21.69
C LYS A 436 -15.77 -6.96 -20.61
N ALA A 437 -14.70 -6.64 -19.88
CA ALA A 437 -14.20 -7.46 -18.79
C ALA A 437 -15.28 -7.70 -17.72
N ILE A 438 -15.94 -6.63 -17.25
CA ILE A 438 -17.06 -6.72 -16.29
C ILE A 438 -18.19 -7.62 -16.82
N VAL A 439 -18.66 -7.37 -18.05
CA VAL A 439 -19.78 -8.13 -18.64
C VAL A 439 -19.42 -9.61 -18.82
N SER A 440 -18.20 -9.92 -19.24
CA SER A 440 -17.73 -11.30 -19.43
C SER A 440 -17.59 -12.06 -18.11
N ASP A 441 -16.97 -11.47 -17.08
CA ASP A 441 -16.85 -12.09 -15.77
C ASP A 441 -18.20 -12.28 -15.07
N ALA A 442 -19.19 -11.40 -15.33
CA ALA A 442 -20.49 -11.54 -14.71
C ALA A 442 -21.33 -12.69 -15.29
N ALA A 443 -21.07 -13.11 -16.54
CA ALA A 443 -21.83 -14.16 -17.21
C ALA A 443 -21.80 -15.52 -16.47
N GLN A 444 -20.73 -15.80 -15.71
CA GLN A 444 -20.63 -17.04 -14.92
C GLN A 444 -21.69 -17.15 -13.81
N PHE A 445 -22.26 -16.02 -13.35
CA PHE A 445 -23.34 -15.98 -12.35
C PHE A 445 -24.74 -15.87 -12.98
N LEU A 446 -24.82 -15.57 -14.29
CA LEU A 446 -26.08 -15.41 -15.02
C LEU A 446 -26.45 -16.63 -15.88
N ASN A 447 -25.52 -17.53 -16.16
CA ASN A 447 -25.83 -18.77 -16.84
C ASN A 447 -26.59 -19.73 -15.90
N PRO A 448 -27.71 -20.33 -16.33
CA PRO A 448 -28.39 -21.35 -15.54
C PRO A 448 -27.57 -22.64 -15.59
N VAL A 449 -26.81 -22.93 -14.53
CA VAL A 449 -26.13 -24.22 -14.36
C VAL A 449 -26.80 -24.94 -13.19
N ASN A 450 -27.72 -25.84 -13.56
CA ASN A 450 -28.22 -26.99 -12.79
C ASN A 450 -28.70 -26.72 -11.34
N ILE A 451 -30.01 -26.50 -11.24
CA ILE A 451 -30.83 -27.04 -10.14
C ILE A 451 -30.86 -28.58 -10.30
#